data_AF-A0A2P6RHX4-F1
#
_entry.id   AF-A0A2P6RHX4-F1
#
_cell.length_a   1.000
_cell.length_b   1.000
_cell.length_c   1.000
_cell.angle_alpha   90.00
_cell.angle_beta   90.00
_cell.angle_gamma   90.00
#
_symmetry.space_group_name_H-M   'P 1'
#
loop_
_entity.id
_entity.type
_entity.pdbx_description
1 polymer ?
#
loop_
_entity_poly.entity_id
_entity_poly.type
_entity_poly.pdbx_seq_one_letter_code
_entity_poly.pdbx_strand_id
1 'polypeptide(L)'
;MPGLTAYVGFYEVCSPKRGETVYISAASGAVGQLVSQFAKLMGCYVIGSAGSKEKVDLLKNKFGFDEAFNYKEEPNLDAALKRSYHLYWQIMLI
;
A
#
# COMPACT_ATOMS: atom_id res chain seq x y z
N MET A 1 16.05 -5.37 -9.71
CA MET A 1 15.62 -6.59 -8.98
C MET A 1 14.40 -6.30 -8.10
N PRO A 2 13.18 -6.11 -8.67
CA PRO A 2 12.03 -5.66 -7.88
C PRO A 2 11.54 -6.68 -6.83
N GLY A 3 11.62 -7.97 -7.13
CA GLY A 3 11.12 -9.03 -6.23
C GLY A 3 11.92 -9.17 -4.94
N LEU A 4 13.25 -9.17 -5.03
CA LEU A 4 14.11 -9.26 -3.85
C LEU A 4 13.95 -8.02 -2.96
N THR A 5 13.86 -6.83 -3.55
CA THR A 5 13.59 -5.58 -2.81
C THR A 5 12.24 -5.63 -2.09
N ALA A 6 11.18 -6.08 -2.78
CA ALA A 6 9.86 -6.23 -2.16
C ALA A 6 9.89 -7.22 -0.99
N TYR A 7 10.56 -8.37 -1.17
CA TYR A 7 10.65 -9.40 -0.14
C TYR A 7 11.41 -8.91 1.09
N VAL A 8 12.63 -8.41 0.92
CA VAL A 8 13.46 -7.97 2.05
C VAL A 8 12.83 -6.77 2.76
N GLY A 9 12.31 -5.80 2.00
CA GLY A 9 11.63 -4.65 2.60
C GLY A 9 10.42 -5.07 3.42
N PHE A 10 9.57 -5.93 2.86
CA PHE A 10 8.34 -6.37 3.54
C PHE A 10 8.62 -7.32 4.72
N TYR A 11 9.37 -8.39 4.54
CA TYR A 11 9.52 -9.42 5.58
C TYR A 11 10.61 -9.09 6.61
N GLU A 12 11.76 -8.58 6.17
CA GLU A 12 12.93 -8.41 7.06
C GLU A 12 12.94 -7.05 7.73
N VAL A 13 12.69 -5.97 6.97
CA VAL A 13 12.75 -4.59 7.50
C VAL A 13 11.48 -4.24 8.26
N CYS A 14 10.33 -4.50 7.63
CA CYS A 14 9.03 -4.16 8.18
C CYS A 14 8.53 -5.17 9.22
N SER A 15 8.84 -6.46 9.07
CA SER A 15 8.37 -7.53 9.97
C SER A 15 6.88 -7.45 10.35
N PRO A 16 5.95 -7.36 9.37
CA PRO A 16 4.53 -7.11 9.62
C PRO A 16 3.87 -8.25 10.38
N LYS A 17 2.77 -7.90 11.05
CA LYS A 17 1.88 -8.85 11.70
C LYS A 17 0.53 -8.88 11.01
N ARG A 18 -0.12 -10.03 11.10
CA ARG A 18 -1.50 -10.21 10.63
C ARG A 18 -2.42 -9.21 11.32
N GLY A 19 -3.29 -8.57 10.54
CA GLY A 19 -4.23 -7.54 11.02
C GLY A 19 -3.66 -6.13 11.09
N GLU A 20 -2.34 -5.94 10.87
CA GLU A 20 -1.75 -4.59 10.76
C GLU A 20 -2.12 -3.92 9.43
N THR A 21 -1.99 -2.60 9.41
CA THR A 21 -2.25 -1.77 8.23
C THR A 21 -0.94 -1.37 7.56
N VAL A 22 -0.85 -1.66 6.26
CA VAL A 22 0.31 -1.38 5.43
C VAL A 22 -0.08 -0.32 4.41
N TYR A 23 0.68 0.77 4.36
CA TYR A 23 0.58 1.76 3.29
C TYR A 23 1.76 1.62 2.33
N ILE A 24 1.44 1.52 1.05
CA ILE A 24 2.41 1.36 -0.02
C ILE A 24 2.37 2.61 -0.91
N SER A 25 3.49 3.32 -0.96
CA SER A 25 3.64 4.43 -1.89
C SER A 25 3.97 3.94 -3.30
N ALA A 26 3.57 4.69 -4.33
CA ALA A 26 3.77 4.32 -5.73
C ALA A 26 3.36 2.85 -6.03
N ALA A 27 2.24 2.43 -5.45
CA ALA A 27 1.85 1.03 -5.30
C ALA A 27 1.65 0.28 -6.63
N SER A 28 1.38 1.00 -7.73
CA SER A 28 1.26 0.41 -9.07
C SER A 28 2.61 0.04 -9.70
N GLY A 29 3.74 0.31 -9.04
CA GLY A 29 5.08 0.02 -9.52
C GLY A 29 5.48 -1.44 -9.35
N ALA A 30 6.62 -1.82 -9.94
CA ALA A 30 7.09 -3.21 -9.95
C ALA A 30 7.34 -3.81 -8.56
N VAL A 31 7.79 -2.99 -7.60
CA VAL A 31 7.98 -3.40 -6.19
C VAL A 31 6.64 -3.37 -5.44
N GLY A 32 5.90 -2.26 -5.54
CA GLY A 32 4.65 -2.05 -4.80
C GLY A 32 3.59 -3.12 -5.05
N GLN A 33 3.44 -3.58 -6.29
CA GLN A 33 2.51 -4.66 -6.64
C GLN A 33 2.87 -6.02 -6.03
N LEU A 34 4.14 -6.24 -5.69
CA LEU A 34 4.59 -7.48 -5.02
C LEU A 34 4.41 -7.36 -3.51
N VAL A 35 4.80 -6.22 -2.94
CA VAL A 35 4.58 -5.91 -1.52
C VAL A 35 3.10 -6.03 -1.17
N SER A 36 2.20 -5.54 -2.03
CA SER A 36 0.76 -5.63 -1.77
C SER A 36 0.26 -7.07 -1.72
N GLN A 37 0.74 -7.93 -2.62
CA GLN A 37 0.36 -9.34 -2.61
C GLN A 37 0.89 -10.04 -1.35
N PHE A 38 2.12 -9.74 -0.92
CA PHE A 38 2.64 -10.26 0.34
C PHE A 38 1.82 -9.78 1.54
N ALA A 39 1.46 -8.50 1.58
CA ALA A 39 0.63 -7.93 2.64
C ALA A 39 -0.78 -8.55 2.69
N LYS A 40 -1.42 -8.78 1.53
CA LYS A 40 -2.70 -9.48 1.49
C LYS A 40 -2.58 -10.94 1.93
N LEU A 41 -1.52 -11.65 1.52
CA LEU A 41 -1.27 -13.04 1.94
C LEU A 41 -1.00 -13.14 3.45
N MET A 42 -0.37 -12.13 4.05
CA MET A 42 -0.15 -12.04 5.50
C MET A 42 -1.42 -11.66 6.29
N GLY A 43 -2.50 -11.27 5.60
CA GLY A 43 -3.74 -10.81 6.21
C GLY A 43 -3.65 -9.40 6.79
N CYS A 44 -2.82 -8.54 6.19
CA CYS A 44 -2.79 -7.12 6.48
C CYS A 44 -3.90 -6.37 5.73
N TYR A 45 -4.26 -5.19 6.26
CA TYR A 45 -5.09 -4.22 5.55
C TYR A 45 -4.18 -3.33 4.70
N VAL A 46 -4.44 -3.23 3.39
CA VAL A 46 -3.50 -2.65 2.43
C VAL A 46 -4.07 -1.39 1.80
N ILE A 47 -3.35 -0.29 1.96
CA ILE A 47 -3.67 1.02 1.41
C ILE A 47 -2.58 1.41 0.41
N GLY A 48 -2.98 1.92 -0.76
CA GLY A 48 -2.03 2.26 -1.83
C GLY A 48 -2.23 3.68 -2.36
N SER A 49 -1.13 4.30 -2.79
CA SER A 49 -1.23 5.53 -3.60
C SER A 49 -0.60 5.34 -4.98
N ALA A 50 -1.23 5.95 -5.98
CA ALA A 50 -0.74 5.99 -7.35
C ALA A 50 -0.94 7.37 -7.98
N GLY A 51 -0.35 7.58 -9.16
CA GLY A 51 -0.30 8.89 -9.81
C GLY A 51 -1.30 9.11 -10.96
N SER A 52 -2.27 8.22 -11.14
CA SER A 52 -3.40 8.37 -12.07
C SER A 52 -4.60 7.56 -11.60
N LYS A 53 -5.80 7.93 -12.05
CA LYS A 53 -7.03 7.19 -11.76
C LYS A 53 -6.99 5.75 -12.26
N GLU A 54 -6.49 5.48 -13.47
CA GLU A 54 -6.43 4.10 -13.97
C GLU A 54 -5.53 3.20 -13.12
N LYS A 55 -4.45 3.77 -12.56
CA LYS A 55 -3.57 3.04 -11.65
C LYS A 55 -4.25 2.75 -10.32
N VAL A 56 -5.07 3.68 -9.80
CA VAL A 56 -5.87 3.44 -8.60
C VAL A 56 -6.89 2.33 -8.83
N ASP A 57 -7.56 2.34 -9.98
CA ASP A 57 -8.52 1.29 -10.35
C ASP A 57 -7.82 -0.08 -10.49
N LEU A 58 -6.60 -0.10 -11.04
CA LEU A 58 -5.77 -1.31 -11.11
C LEU A 58 -5.44 -1.86 -9.71
N LEU A 59 -5.11 -0.98 -8.75
CA LEU A 59 -4.80 -1.37 -7.37
C LEU A 59 -5.99 -2.04 -6.69
N LYS A 60 -7.18 -1.43 -6.76
CA LYS A 60 -8.39 -1.98 -6.15
C LYS A 60 -8.85 -3.26 -6.85
N ASN A 61 -8.98 -3.23 -8.17
CA ASN A 61 -9.66 -4.30 -8.91
C ASN A 61 -8.76 -5.51 -9.21
N LYS A 62 -7.47 -5.29 -9.45
CA LYS A 62 -6.54 -6.37 -9.86
C LYS A 62 -5.62 -6.83 -8.73
N PHE A 63 -5.15 -5.91 -7.90
CA PHE A 63 -4.18 -6.22 -6.85
C PHE A 63 -4.80 -6.37 -5.46
N GLY A 64 -6.11 -6.18 -5.33
CA GLY A 64 -6.86 -6.46 -4.11
C GLY A 64 -6.55 -5.52 -2.94
N PHE A 65 -6.18 -4.27 -3.24
CA PHE A 65 -6.03 -3.24 -2.22
C PHE A 65 -7.38 -2.97 -1.55
N ASP A 66 -7.36 -2.79 -0.23
CA ASP A 66 -8.57 -2.44 0.51
C ASP A 66 -8.93 -0.98 0.26
N GLU A 67 -7.93 -0.09 0.24
CA GLU A 67 -8.10 1.30 -0.17
C GLU A 67 -6.98 1.76 -1.10
N ALA A 68 -7.30 2.70 -1.99
CA ALA A 68 -6.31 3.32 -2.85
C ALA A 68 -6.76 4.71 -3.31
N PHE A 69 -5.80 5.64 -3.47
CA PHE A 69 -6.07 7.01 -3.89
C PHE A 69 -5.02 7.58 -4.84
N ASN A 70 -5.40 8.59 -5.63
CA ASN A 70 -4.49 9.29 -6.53
C ASN A 70 -3.81 10.44 -5.77
N TYR A 71 -2.54 10.29 -5.41
CA TYR A 71 -1.84 11.30 -4.60
C TYR A 71 -1.69 12.66 -5.30
N LYS A 72 -1.89 12.73 -6.62
CA LYS A 72 -1.83 14.00 -7.38
C LYS A 72 -3.12 14.81 -7.33
N GLU A 73 -4.24 14.16 -6.99
CA GLU A 73 -5.55 14.81 -6.86
C GLU A 73 -5.84 15.19 -5.40
N GLU A 74 -4.94 14.84 -4.49
CA GLU A 74 -5.10 15.10 -3.07
C GLU A 74 -4.41 16.41 -2.65
N PRO A 75 -5.16 17.43 -2.19
CA PRO A 75 -4.58 18.69 -1.75
C PRO A 75 -3.80 18.55 -0.42
N ASN A 76 -4.10 17.51 0.36
CA ASN A 76 -3.41 17.20 1.60
C ASN A 76 -3.33 15.69 1.79
N LEU A 77 -2.10 15.15 1.69
CA LEU A 77 -1.84 13.72 1.81
C LEU A 77 -2.06 13.18 3.22
N ASP A 78 -1.83 13.99 4.25
CA ASP A 78 -2.16 13.59 5.63
C ASP A 78 -3.67 13.38 5.72
N ALA A 79 -4.46 14.37 5.31
CA ALA A 79 -5.93 14.27 5.31
C ALA A 79 -6.48 13.13 4.43
N ALA A 80 -5.75 12.73 3.38
CA ALA A 80 -6.10 11.58 2.55
C ALA A 80 -5.82 10.25 3.27
N LEU A 81 -4.60 10.08 3.80
CA LEU A 81 -4.19 8.91 4.58
C LEU A 81 -5.13 8.71 5.75
N LYS A 82 -5.32 9.78 6.55
CA LYS A 82 -6.63 10.33 6.85
C LYS A 82 -7.84 9.39 6.66
N ARG A 83 -8.69 9.81 5.73
CA ARG A 83 -9.92 9.12 5.36
C ARG A 83 -9.78 7.60 5.11
N SER A 84 -8.62 7.12 4.67
CA SER A 84 -8.38 5.71 4.38
C SER A 84 -8.15 4.80 5.60
N TYR A 85 -7.86 5.31 6.80
CA TYR A 85 -7.69 4.47 7.99
C TYR A 85 -7.97 5.20 9.31
N HIS A 86 -8.65 4.58 10.27
CA HIS A 86 -9.06 5.25 11.52
C HIS A 86 -7.93 5.37 12.58
N LEU A 87 -6.82 4.65 12.42
CA LEU A 87 -5.71 4.60 13.39
C LEU A 87 -4.34 4.89 12.72
N TYR A 88 -4.06 6.13 12.28
CA TYR A 88 -2.82 6.47 11.55
C TYR A 88 -1.51 6.02 12.19
N TRP A 89 -1.50 5.90 13.51
CA TRP A 89 -0.27 5.60 14.25
C TRP A 89 0.26 4.18 14.08
N GLN A 90 -0.49 3.28 13.43
CA GLN A 90 -0.03 1.93 13.11
C GLN A 90 0.29 1.72 11.61
N ILE A 91 0.33 2.79 10.83
CA ILE A 91 0.61 2.67 9.39
C ILE A 91 2.11 2.40 9.20
N MET A 92 2.42 1.21 8.68
CA MET A 92 3.76 0.90 8.22
C MET A 92 3.94 1.37 6.78
N LEU A 93 4.96 2.22 6.55
CA LEU A 93 5.26 2.82 5.26
C LEU A 93 6.28 1.96 4.51
N ILE A 94 5.94 1.60 3.25
CA ILE A 94 6.79 0.83 2.33
C ILE A 94 6.93 1.55 0.99
#